data_AF-A0A7V9G083-F1
#
_entry.id   AF-A0A7V9G083-F1
#
_cell.length_a   1.000
_cell.length_b   1.000
_cell.length_c   1.000
_cell.angle_alpha   90.00
_cell.angle_beta   90.00
_cell.angle_gamma   90.00
#
_symmetry.space_group_name_H-M   'P 1'
#
loop_
_entity.id
_entity.type
_entity.pdbx_description
1 polymer ?
#
loop_
_entity_poly.entity_id
_entity_poly.type
_entity_poly.pdbx_seq_one_letter_code
_entity_poly.pdbx_strand_id
1 'polypeptide(L)'
;MAARAPRGAGFSSELTYHAYHAIDGHILGFTMWELGHSVPATEDVDNLADIVVRALPAEEFPYLLEHIQQHLTGFGHGGASEFEYGLDLILDGLQTLKDAPREDAPPVRAGRGRESS
;
A
#
# COMPACT_ATOMS: atom_id res chain seq x y z
N MET A 1 -14.80 -1.59 20.52
CA MET A 1 -13.79 -2.63 20.80
C MET A 1 -12.46 -1.91 20.95
N ALA A 2 -11.77 -2.00 22.10
CA ALA A 2 -10.48 -1.33 22.25
C ALA A 2 -9.39 -2.15 21.53
N ALA A 3 -8.78 -1.58 20.50
CA ALA A 3 -7.66 -2.23 19.81
C ALA A 3 -6.49 -2.38 20.81
N ARG A 4 -6.13 -3.63 21.12
CA ARG A 4 -4.96 -3.92 21.94
C ARG A 4 -3.70 -3.85 21.08
N ALA A 5 -2.62 -3.34 21.65
CA ALA A 5 -1.30 -3.41 21.02
C ALA A 5 -1.00 -4.87 20.57
N PRO A 6 -0.27 -5.09 19.46
CA PRO A 6 -0.10 -6.42 18.88
C PRO A 6 0.37 -7.49 19.90
N ARG A 7 1.28 -7.13 20.81
CA ARG A 7 1.71 -8.02 21.91
C ARG A 7 0.57 -8.44 22.84
N GLY A 8 -0.35 -7.52 23.15
CA GLY A 8 -1.56 -7.80 23.93
C GLY A 8 -2.65 -8.56 23.15
N ALA A 9 -2.47 -8.73 21.84
CA ALA A 9 -3.35 -9.45 20.92
C ALA A 9 -2.84 -10.86 20.55
N GLY A 10 -1.77 -11.34 21.22
CA GLY A 10 -1.24 -12.69 21.05
C GLY A 10 -0.10 -12.82 20.02
N PHE A 11 0.45 -11.71 19.52
CA PHE A 11 1.54 -11.74 18.56
C PHE A 11 2.85 -12.13 19.26
N SER A 12 3.75 -12.82 18.54
CA SER A 12 5.13 -13.01 18.99
C SER A 12 5.87 -11.66 19.08
N SER A 13 7.01 -11.60 19.78
CA SER A 13 7.86 -10.39 19.77
C SER A 13 8.28 -9.99 18.38
N GLU A 14 8.70 -10.97 17.59
CA GLU A 14 9.18 -10.78 16.22
C GLU A 14 8.05 -10.26 15.32
N LEU A 15 6.86 -10.88 15.37
CA LEU A 15 5.72 -10.42 14.60
C LEU A 15 5.24 -9.03 15.06
N THR A 16 5.31 -8.75 16.37
CA THR A 16 4.99 -7.41 16.88
C THR A 16 5.95 -6.35 16.34
N TYR A 17 7.25 -6.64 16.29
CA TYR A 17 8.26 -5.73 15.73
C TYR A 17 7.98 -5.40 14.26
N HIS A 18 7.72 -6.43 13.44
CA HIS A 18 7.40 -6.22 12.03
C HIS A 18 6.03 -5.55 11.81
N ALA A 19 5.03 -5.85 12.64
CA ALA A 19 3.72 -5.22 12.58
C ALA A 19 3.80 -3.69 12.74
N TYR A 20 4.57 -3.21 13.71
CA TYR A 20 4.77 -1.77 13.89
C TYR A 20 5.40 -1.13 12.65
N HIS A 21 6.48 -1.71 12.13
CA HIS A 21 7.15 -1.16 10.95
C HIS A 21 6.28 -1.19 9.68
N ALA A 22 5.45 -2.23 9.50
CA ALA A 22 4.54 -2.30 8.36
C ALA A 22 3.45 -1.23 8.44
N ILE A 23 2.84 -1.06 9.61
CA ILE A 23 1.78 -0.06 9.84
C ILE A 23 2.35 1.36 9.71
N ASP A 24 3.48 1.63 10.36
CA ASP A 24 4.13 2.95 10.28
C ASP A 24 4.55 3.28 8.84
N GLY A 25 5.09 2.30 8.11
CA GLY A 25 5.45 2.44 6.71
C GLY A 25 4.24 2.78 5.82
N HIS A 26 3.09 2.13 6.06
CA HIS A 26 1.84 2.44 5.36
C HIS A 26 1.34 3.86 5.65
N ILE A 27 1.30 4.25 6.93
CA ILE A 27 0.86 5.59 7.34
C ILE A 27 1.75 6.66 6.69
N LEU A 28 3.07 6.52 6.81
CA LEU A 28 4.01 7.50 6.27
C LEU A 28 3.97 7.53 4.75
N GLY A 29 3.97 6.36 4.10
CA GLY A 29 3.90 6.22 2.64
C GLY A 29 2.64 6.84 2.07
N PHE A 30 1.48 6.49 2.63
CA PHE A 30 0.19 7.02 2.20
C PHE A 30 0.10 8.53 2.42
N THR A 31 0.57 9.04 3.57
CA THR A 31 0.59 10.48 3.85
C THR A 31 1.43 11.24 2.83
N MET A 32 2.60 10.72 2.45
CA MET A 32 3.43 11.35 1.41
C MET A 32 2.76 11.31 0.03
N TRP A 33 2.09 10.21 -0.30
CA TRP A 33 1.34 10.06 -1.55
C TRP A 33 0.17 11.06 -1.64
N GLU A 34 -0.62 11.18 -0.57
CA GLU A 34 -1.72 12.16 -0.46
C GLU A 34 -1.23 13.59 -0.57
N LEU A 35 -0.10 13.93 0.07
CA LEU A 35 0.49 15.27 -0.04
C LEU A 35 0.91 15.59 -1.48
N GLY A 36 1.39 14.60 -2.23
CA GLY A 36 1.68 14.73 -3.65
C GLY A 36 0.44 14.98 -4.52
N HIS A 37 -0.70 14.39 -4.14
CA HIS A 37 -1.99 14.58 -4.82
C HIS A 37 -2.76 15.83 -4.35
N SER A 38 -2.46 16.32 -3.14
CA SER A 38 -3.08 17.51 -2.54
C SER A 38 -2.44 18.82 -3.00
N VAL A 39 -1.35 18.78 -3.78
CA VAL A 39 -0.87 19.96 -4.50
C VAL A 39 -2.02 20.39 -5.41
N PRO A 40 -2.52 21.64 -5.28
CA PRO A 40 -3.74 22.04 -5.97
C PRO A 40 -3.60 21.69 -7.43
N ALA A 41 -4.51 20.83 -7.90
CA ALA A 41 -4.73 20.61 -9.30
C ALA A 41 -4.91 22.00 -9.92
N THR A 42 -3.85 22.55 -10.49
CA THR A 42 -3.99 23.59 -11.49
C THR A 42 -4.94 23.01 -12.55
N GLU A 43 -5.67 23.84 -13.30
CA GLU A 43 -6.58 23.41 -14.39
C GLU A 43 -5.96 22.46 -15.44
N ASP A 44 -4.71 22.03 -15.24
CA ASP A 44 -3.86 21.23 -16.08
C ASP A 44 -3.89 19.72 -15.78
N VAL A 45 -4.49 19.24 -14.67
CA VAL A 45 -4.43 17.78 -14.34
C VAL A 45 -5.30 16.93 -15.27
N ASP A 46 -6.50 17.41 -15.63
CA ASP A 46 -7.35 16.73 -16.63
C ASP A 46 -6.69 16.77 -18.02
N ASN A 47 -6.03 17.88 -18.37
CA ASN A 47 -5.23 17.98 -19.59
C ASN A 47 -4.01 17.04 -19.55
N LEU A 48 -3.37 16.88 -18.39
CA LEU A 48 -2.20 16.03 -18.20
C LEU A 48 -2.56 14.55 -18.38
N ALA A 49 -3.71 14.12 -17.87
CA ALA A 49 -4.17 12.74 -18.06
C ALA A 49 -4.44 12.43 -19.54
N ASP A 50 -5.11 13.33 -20.25
CA ASP A 50 -5.34 13.20 -21.70
C ASP A 50 -4.03 13.22 -22.50
N ILE A 51 -3.06 14.04 -22.10
CA ILE A 51 -1.72 14.09 -22.70
C ILE A 51 -0.98 12.77 -22.46
N VAL A 52 -1.01 12.23 -21.24
CA VAL A 52 -0.36 10.96 -20.88
C VAL A 52 -0.97 9.78 -21.63
N VAL A 53 -2.30 9.70 -21.70
CA VAL A 53 -3.00 8.64 -22.45
C VAL A 53 -2.65 8.70 -23.94
N ARG A 54 -2.56 9.89 -24.54
CA ARG A 54 -2.16 10.05 -25.94
C ARG A 54 -0.69 9.77 -26.21
N ALA A 55 0.17 9.94 -25.21
CA ALA A 55 1.61 9.71 -25.32
C ALA A 55 2.03 8.26 -25.06
N LEU A 56 1.20 7.46 -24.38
CA LEU A 56 1.49 6.07 -24.05
C LEU A 56 1.08 5.11 -25.19
N PRO A 57 2.00 4.29 -25.73
CA PRO A 57 1.66 3.28 -26.71
C PRO A 57 0.74 2.21 -26.10
N ALA A 58 -0.50 2.12 -26.59
CA ALA A 58 -1.50 1.21 -26.03
C ALA A 58 -1.15 -0.28 -26.16
N GLU A 59 -0.39 -0.62 -27.19
CA GLU A 59 0.10 -1.98 -27.44
C GLU A 59 1.20 -2.39 -26.45
N GLU A 60 1.92 -1.43 -25.87
CA GLU A 60 3.04 -1.67 -24.96
C GLU A 60 2.61 -1.60 -23.48
N PHE A 61 1.64 -0.73 -23.16
CA PHE A 61 1.20 -0.50 -21.77
C PHE A 61 -0.33 -0.62 -21.56
N PRO A 62 -0.97 -1.72 -22.00
CA PRO A 62 -2.43 -1.84 -21.94
C PRO A 62 -3.00 -1.76 -20.52
N TYR A 63 -2.36 -2.38 -19.53
CA TYR A 63 -2.86 -2.38 -18.14
C TYR A 63 -2.61 -1.07 -17.39
N LEU A 64 -1.57 -0.32 -17.77
CA LEU A 64 -1.35 1.01 -17.21
C LEU A 64 -2.41 1.98 -17.70
N LEU A 65 -2.76 1.90 -19.00
CA LEU A 65 -3.85 2.69 -19.56
C LEU A 65 -5.20 2.34 -18.92
N GLU A 66 -5.47 1.05 -18.71
CA GLU A 66 -6.66 0.62 -17.97
C GLU A 66 -6.71 1.25 -16.57
N HIS A 67 -5.60 1.21 -15.83
CA HIS A 67 -5.51 1.79 -14.50
C HIS A 67 -5.69 3.33 -14.49
N ILE A 68 -5.11 4.04 -15.46
CA ILE A 68 -5.32 5.49 -15.62
C ILE A 68 -6.80 5.78 -15.89
N GLN A 69 -7.46 5.00 -16.75
CA GLN A 69 -8.89 5.13 -17.02
C GLN A 69 -9.75 4.85 -15.79
N GLN A 70 -9.37 3.88 -14.95
CA GLN A 70 -10.02 3.61 -13.66
C GLN A 70 -9.96 4.85 -12.75
N HIS A 71 -8.80 5.51 -12.65
CA HIS A 71 -8.67 6.75 -11.88
C HIS A 71 -9.55 7.88 -12.43
N LEU A 72 -9.57 8.08 -13.75
CA LEU A 72 -10.38 9.14 -14.39
C LEU A 72 -11.89 8.91 -14.26
N THR A 73 -12.32 7.65 -14.17
CA THR A 73 -13.73 7.29 -14.03
C THR A 73 -14.19 7.20 -12.58
N GLY A 74 -13.32 7.53 -11.61
CA GLY A 74 -13.64 7.47 -10.19
C GLY A 74 -13.83 6.03 -9.69
N PHE A 75 -13.18 5.05 -10.32
CA PHE A 75 -13.18 3.68 -9.84
C PHE A 75 -12.74 3.64 -8.36
N GLY A 76 -13.44 2.89 -7.52
CA GLY A 76 -13.17 2.83 -6.07
C GLY A 76 -13.80 3.94 -5.22
N HIS A 77 -14.39 5.00 -5.79
CA HIS A 77 -14.96 6.13 -5.04
C HIS A 77 -16.25 5.83 -4.23
N GLY A 78 -16.68 4.56 -4.17
CA GLY A 78 -17.85 4.11 -3.40
C GLY A 78 -17.52 3.16 -2.24
N GLY A 79 -16.24 2.89 -1.97
CA GLY A 79 -15.76 1.94 -0.99
C GLY A 79 -14.97 2.56 0.16
N ALA A 80 -14.19 1.73 0.86
CA ALA A 80 -13.19 2.19 1.82
C ALA A 80 -12.14 3.05 1.09
N SER A 81 -11.56 4.02 1.79
CA SER A 81 -10.45 4.81 1.23
C SER A 81 -9.26 3.91 0.88
N GLU A 82 -8.40 4.32 -0.06
CA GLU A 82 -7.18 3.58 -0.39
C GLU A 82 -6.27 3.38 0.85
N PHE A 83 -6.34 4.32 1.81
CA PHE A 83 -5.70 4.18 3.11
C PHE A 83 -6.24 2.97 3.88
N GLU A 84 -7.56 2.90 4.05
CA GLU A 84 -8.24 1.83 4.78
C GLU A 84 -8.05 0.49 4.08
N TYR A 85 -8.19 0.45 2.76
CA TYR A 85 -8.00 -0.77 1.98
C TYR A 85 -6.58 -1.33 2.15
N GLY A 86 -5.55 -0.49 2.03
CA GLY A 86 -4.17 -0.90 2.27
C GLY A 86 -3.91 -1.32 3.72
N LEU A 87 -4.54 -0.66 4.68
CA LEU A 87 -4.42 -1.01 6.11
C LEU A 87 -5.05 -2.37 6.40
N ASP A 88 -6.25 -2.64 5.87
CA ASP A 88 -6.95 -3.90 6.02
C ASP A 88 -6.11 -5.06 5.46
N LEU A 89 -5.50 -4.89 4.27
CA LEU A 89 -4.59 -5.89 3.70
C LEU A 89 -3.41 -6.20 4.64
N ILE A 90 -2.83 -5.18 5.27
CA ILE A 90 -1.73 -5.36 6.23
C ILE A 90 -2.23 -6.10 7.48
N LEU A 91 -3.37 -5.70 8.04
CA LEU A 91 -3.92 -6.30 9.25
C LEU A 91 -4.33 -7.76 9.03
N ASP A 92 -4.94 -8.08 7.90
CA ASP A 92 -5.30 -9.45 7.50
C ASP A 92 -4.08 -10.33 7.30
N GLY A 93 -3.03 -9.80 6.66
CA GLY A 93 -1.75 -10.49 6.51
C GLY A 93 -1.08 -10.76 7.86
N LEU A 94 -1.10 -9.79 8.78
CA LEU A 94 -0.56 -9.95 10.13
C LEU A 94 -1.35 -10.97 10.95
N GLN A 95 -2.67 -10.98 10.84
CA GLN A 95 -3.51 -11.96 11.53
C GLN A 95 -3.27 -13.38 10.98
N THR A 96 -3.11 -13.51 9.66
CA THR A 96 -2.73 -14.78 9.02
C THR A 96 -1.38 -15.29 9.53
N LEU A 97 -0.36 -14.42 9.62
CA LEU A 97 0.96 -14.77 10.14
C LEU A 97 0.95 -15.13 11.63
N LYS A 98 0.05 -14.53 12.42
CA LYS A 98 -0.12 -14.89 13.83
C LYS A 98 -0.66 -16.31 13.98
N ASP A 99 -1.59 -16.69 13.10
CA ASP A 99 -2.30 -17.96 13.19
C ASP A 99 -1.56 -19.11 12.46
N ALA A 100 -0.54 -18.78 11.65
CA ALA A 100 0.27 -19.76 10.92
C ALA A 100 1.13 -20.63 11.86
N PRO A 101 1.23 -21.95 11.63
CA PRO A 101 2.24 -22.80 12.27
C PRO A 101 3.64 -22.26 11.96
N ARG A 102 4.54 -22.20 12.95
CA ARG A 102 5.93 -21.69 12.77
C ARG A 102 6.72 -22.41 11.66
N GLU A 103 6.26 -23.57 11.22
CA GLU A 103 6.90 -24.41 10.19
C GLU A 103 6.54 -23.98 8.75
N ASP A 104 5.42 -23.27 8.55
CA ASP A 104 4.90 -22.86 7.24
C ASP A 104 5.01 -21.35 6.96
N ALA A 105 5.57 -20.58 7.91
CA ALA A 105 5.74 -19.14 7.74
C ALA A 105 6.73 -18.86 6.60
N PRO A 106 6.37 -18.01 5.60
CA PRO A 106 7.28 -17.68 4.51
C PRO A 106 8.56 -17.06 5.09
N PRO A 107 9.75 -17.42 4.56
CA PRO A 107 10.99 -16.90 5.10
C PRO A 107 10.96 -15.38 5.04
N VAL A 108 11.14 -14.73 6.19
CA VAL A 108 11.47 -13.30 6.24
C VAL A 108 12.73 -13.15 5.42
N ARG A 109 12.62 -12.57 4.22
CA ARG A 109 13.78 -12.33 3.37
C ARG A 109 14.68 -11.38 4.13
N ALA A 110 15.73 -11.92 4.74
CA ALA A 110 16.78 -11.14 5.37
C ALA A 110 17.24 -10.11 4.33
N GLY A 111 17.06 -8.83 4.66
CA GLY A 111 17.53 -7.73 3.83
C GLY A 111 19.00 -8.00 3.52
N ARG A 112 19.32 -8.13 2.23
CA ARG A 112 20.67 -8.38 1.74
C ARG A 112 21.57 -7.37 2.43
N GLY A 113 22.46 -7.85 3.30
CA GLY A 113 23.31 -7.01 4.13
C GLY A 113 24.01 -5.98 3.24
N ARG A 114 23.89 -4.70 3.61
CA ARG A 114 24.80 -3.69 3.08
C ARG A 114 26.17 -4.03 3.64
N GLU A 115 26.98 -4.73 2.84
CA GLU A 115 28.42 -4.75 3.05
C GLU A 115 28.90 -3.30 2.92
N SER A 116 29.31 -2.77 4.05
CA SER A 116 29.98 -1.49 4.20
C SER A 116 31.29 -1.48 3.43
N SER A 117 31.53 -0.41 2.67
CA SER A 117 32.87 0.03 2.32
C SER A 117 33.03 1.50 2.67
#